data_AF-A0A3C0Z888-F1
#
_entry.id   AF-A0A3C0Z888-F1
#
_cell.length_a   1.000
_cell.length_b   1.000
_cell.length_c   1.000
_cell.angle_alpha   90.00
_cell.angle_beta   90.00
_cell.angle_gamma   90.00
#
_symmetry.space_group_name_H-M   'P 1'
#
loop_
_entity.id
_entity.type
_entity.pdbx_description
1 polymer ?
#
loop_
_entity_poly.entity_id
_entity_poly.type
_entity_poly.pdbx_seq_one_letter_code
_entity_poly.pdbx_strand_id
1 'polypeptide(L)'
;MTVNPPVLKSVMEKGQGTAARMLDRLPGIAQEALVKALDYPHVYPDLDPLVKCLMAIQIKQGHSSFISEDLAHSRTLFDARMKAIAAKPTTVNVIEVLRLPLQSGSIFARHYHPAPQQQLPMVIFYHGGSFMVAGL
;
A
#
# COMPACT_ATOMS: atom_id res chain seq x y z
N MET A 1 27.48 11.66 -4.63
CA MET A 1 26.23 10.92 -4.85
C MET A 1 26.49 9.47 -4.45
N THR A 2 26.11 9.06 -3.25
CA THR A 2 26.29 7.69 -2.78
C THR A 2 25.15 6.83 -3.31
N VAL A 3 25.45 5.99 -4.29
CA VAL A 3 24.52 5.00 -4.81
C VAL A 3 24.38 3.91 -3.74
N ASN A 4 23.30 3.95 -2.97
CA ASN A 4 22.99 2.88 -2.02
C ASN A 4 22.76 1.57 -2.79
N PRO A 5 23.38 0.45 -2.40
CA PRO A 5 23.25 -0.81 -3.12
C PRO A 5 21.78 -1.29 -3.11
N PRO A 6 21.31 -1.98 -4.18
CA PRO A 6 19.91 -2.36 -4.36
C PRO A 6 19.36 -3.23 -3.21
N VAL A 7 20.23 -3.97 -2.54
CA VAL A 7 19.91 -4.77 -1.34
C VAL A 7 19.48 -3.87 -0.18
N LEU A 8 20.22 -2.78 0.07
CA LEU A 8 19.94 -1.83 1.14
C LEU A 8 18.58 -1.14 0.93
N LYS A 9 18.28 -0.80 -0.32
CA LYS A 9 16.99 -0.21 -0.73
C LYS A 9 15.84 -1.18 -0.49
N SER A 10 15.99 -2.45 -0.88
CA SER A 10 14.96 -3.49 -0.69
C SER A 10 14.70 -3.84 0.79
N VAL A 11 15.73 -3.79 1.64
CA VAL A 11 15.62 -4.05 3.09
C VAL A 11 14.94 -2.86 3.77
N MET A 12 15.28 -1.63 3.38
CA MET A 12 14.57 -0.43 3.83
C MET A 12 13.09 -0.45 3.44
N GLU A 13 12.79 -0.79 2.18
CA GLU A 13 11.41 -0.88 1.68
C GLU A 13 10.61 -1.95 2.43
N LYS A 14 11.14 -3.16 2.61
CA LYS A 14 10.48 -4.22 3.42
C LYS A 14 10.29 -3.84 4.89
N GLY A 15 11.15 -2.96 5.43
CA GLY A 15 11.03 -2.44 6.79
C GLY A 15 9.89 -1.44 6.99
N GLN A 16 9.38 -0.82 5.92
CA GLN A 16 8.39 0.26 6.01
C GLN A 16 7.08 -0.20 6.66
N GLY A 17 6.55 -1.36 6.28
CA GLY A 17 5.31 -1.88 6.89
C GLY A 17 5.48 -2.22 8.37
N THR A 18 6.67 -2.64 8.81
CA THR A 18 6.94 -2.90 10.23
C THR A 18 7.12 -1.58 10.98
N ALA A 19 7.87 -0.63 10.42
CA ALA A 19 8.06 0.69 11.00
C ALA A 19 6.73 1.44 11.18
N ALA A 20 5.85 1.41 10.17
CA ALA A 20 4.51 1.99 10.25
C ALA A 20 3.67 1.39 11.39
N ARG A 21 3.75 0.07 11.60
CA ARG A 21 3.08 -0.61 12.72
C ARG A 21 3.69 -0.32 14.08
N MET A 22 4.99 -0.05 14.16
CA MET A 22 5.61 0.42 15.41
C MET A 22 5.16 1.85 15.73
N LEU A 23 5.06 2.70 14.70
CA LEU A 23 4.58 4.07 14.82
C LEU A 23 3.13 4.14 15.32
N ASP A 24 2.27 3.23 14.85
CA ASP A 24 0.87 3.06 15.29
C ASP A 24 0.76 2.76 16.80
N ARG A 25 1.76 2.10 17.38
CA ARG A 25 1.80 1.80 18.82
C ARG A 25 2.26 2.97 19.70
N LEU A 26 2.74 4.06 19.10
CA LEU A 26 3.13 5.24 19.87
C LEU A 26 1.88 5.98 20.38
N PRO A 27 1.92 6.58 21.59
CA PRO A 27 0.87 7.49 22.03
C PRO A 27 0.70 8.65 21.05
N GLY A 28 -0.53 9.15 20.88
CA GLY A 28 -0.82 10.25 19.93
C GLY A 28 0.03 11.51 20.14
N ILE A 29 0.42 11.82 21.39
CA ILE A 29 1.33 12.94 21.70
C ILE A 29 2.70 12.76 21.04
N ALA A 30 3.23 11.53 21.04
CA ALA A 30 4.51 11.21 20.42
C ALA A 30 4.41 11.25 18.89
N GLN A 31 3.29 10.79 18.32
CA GLN A 31 3.01 10.92 16.89
C GLN A 31 2.96 12.39 16.47
N GLU A 32 2.22 13.24 17.19
CA GLU A 32 2.15 14.68 16.94
C GLU A 32 3.51 15.39 17.10
N ALA A 33 4.33 14.97 18.07
CA ALA A 33 5.70 15.47 18.21
C ALA A 33 6.56 15.12 16.98
N LEU A 34 6.42 13.90 16.45
CA LEU A 34 7.11 13.47 15.23
C LEU A 34 6.63 14.25 14.01
N VAL A 35 5.33 14.50 13.86
CA VAL A 35 4.77 15.32 12.76
C VAL A 35 5.41 16.71 12.75
N LYS A 36 5.53 17.34 13.93
CA LYS A 36 6.19 18.64 14.08
C LYS A 36 7.67 18.57 13.71
N ALA A 37 8.39 17.56 14.21
CA ALA A 37 9.81 17.37 13.92
C ALA A 37 10.11 17.09 12.43
N LEU A 38 9.14 16.56 11.69
CA LEU A 38 9.24 16.30 10.26
C LEU A 38 8.83 17.50 9.39
N ASP A 39 8.45 18.63 9.99
CA ASP A 39 7.99 19.85 9.30
C ASP A 39 6.79 19.59 8.38
N TYR A 40 5.79 18.81 8.83
CA TYR A 40 4.61 18.54 8.02
C TYR A 40 3.89 19.84 7.61
N PRO A 41 3.74 20.12 6.30
CA PRO A 41 3.35 21.46 5.83
C PRO A 41 1.85 21.72 5.86
N HIS A 42 1.01 20.73 6.21
CA HIS A 42 -0.44 20.85 6.12
C HIS A 42 -1.11 20.89 7.49
N VAL A 43 -2.16 21.70 7.60
CA VAL A 43 -2.96 21.84 8.81
C VAL A 43 -4.28 21.07 8.64
N TYR A 44 -4.31 19.85 9.15
CA TYR A 44 -5.52 19.02 9.18
C TYR A 44 -5.76 18.57 10.63
N PRO A 45 -6.51 19.34 11.45
CA PRO A 45 -6.63 19.08 12.88
C PRO A 45 -7.22 17.69 13.17
N ASP A 46 -8.24 17.30 12.40
CA ASP A 46 -9.00 16.06 12.59
C ASP A 46 -8.38 14.83 11.90
N LEU A 47 -7.26 15.01 11.20
CA LEU A 47 -6.57 13.88 10.59
C LEU A 47 -5.94 13.01 11.67
N ASP A 48 -6.11 11.70 11.54
CA ASP A 48 -5.51 10.72 12.44
C ASP A 48 -3.98 10.96 12.59
N PRO A 49 -3.43 11.03 13.81
CA PRO A 49 -2.02 11.39 14.00
C PRO A 49 -1.03 10.39 13.37
N LEU A 50 -1.35 9.10 13.29
CA LEU A 50 -0.54 8.13 12.56
C LEU A 50 -0.51 8.49 11.07
N VAL A 51 -1.67 8.82 10.49
CA VAL A 51 -1.75 9.21 9.08
C VAL A 51 -0.94 10.48 8.82
N LYS A 52 -1.00 11.49 9.70
CA LYS A 52 -0.15 12.69 9.62
C LYS A 52 1.33 12.31 9.61
N CYS A 53 1.78 11.42 10.50
CA CYS A 53 3.18 10.97 10.53
C CYS A 53 3.57 10.29 9.22
N LEU A 54 2.74 9.38 8.69
CA LEU A 54 3.03 8.69 7.44
C LEU A 54 3.14 9.67 6.26
N MET A 55 2.25 10.66 6.20
CA MET A 55 2.31 11.71 5.17
C MET A 55 3.57 12.58 5.33
N ALA A 56 3.91 12.98 6.55
CA ALA A 56 5.11 13.78 6.84
C ALA A 56 6.39 13.05 6.41
N ILE A 57 6.48 11.74 6.69
CA ILE A 57 7.60 10.89 6.26
C ILE A 57 7.65 10.83 4.73
N GLN A 58 6.53 10.60 4.05
CA GLN A 58 6.49 10.54 2.59
C GLN A 58 6.94 11.86 1.95
N ILE A 59 6.46 13.00 2.46
CA ILE A 59 6.86 14.33 1.99
C ILE A 59 8.35 14.57 2.22
N LYS A 60 8.88 14.23 3.40
CA LYS A 60 10.32 14.36 3.71
C LYS A 60 11.19 13.50 2.79
N GLN A 61 10.67 12.36 2.31
CA GLN A 61 11.31 11.50 1.31
C GLN A 61 11.17 12.02 -0.14
N GLY A 62 10.54 13.18 -0.34
CA GLY A 62 10.32 13.77 -1.66
C GLY A 62 9.20 13.10 -2.45
N HIS A 63 8.30 12.37 -1.79
CA HIS A 63 7.15 11.75 -2.43
C HIS A 63 5.93 12.67 -2.34
N SER A 64 5.42 13.08 -3.51
CA SER A 64 4.24 13.96 -3.63
C SER A 64 3.16 13.45 -4.60
N SER A 65 3.50 12.49 -5.47
CA SER A 65 2.56 11.87 -6.42
C SER A 65 2.82 10.37 -6.57
N PHE A 66 1.76 9.63 -6.88
CA PHE A 66 1.80 8.22 -7.29
C PHE A 66 1.89 8.03 -8.80
N ILE A 67 1.56 9.07 -9.57
CA ILE A 67 1.49 9.05 -11.03
C ILE A 67 2.48 10.09 -11.57
N SER A 68 3.36 9.65 -12.46
CA SER A 68 4.24 10.49 -13.26
C SER A 68 3.86 10.43 -14.75
N GLU A 69 4.57 11.18 -15.58
CA GLU A 69 4.43 11.11 -17.05
C GLU A 69 4.73 9.71 -17.61
N ASP A 70 5.58 8.94 -16.92
CA ASP A 70 5.83 7.54 -17.25
C ASP A 70 4.92 6.62 -16.43
N LEU A 71 3.83 6.18 -17.07
CA LEU A 71 2.84 5.31 -16.46
C LEU A 71 3.40 3.90 -16.15
N ALA A 72 4.31 3.37 -16.97
CA ALA A 72 4.89 2.05 -16.74
C ALA A 72 5.80 2.07 -15.51
N HIS A 73 6.59 3.13 -15.36
CA HIS A 73 7.37 3.37 -14.16
C HIS A 73 6.47 3.56 -12.93
N SER A 74 5.40 4.35 -13.05
CA SER A 74 4.42 4.59 -11.98
C SER A 74 3.81 3.28 -11.46
N ARG A 75 3.43 2.36 -12.36
CA ARG A 75 2.91 1.03 -12.00
C ARG A 75 3.92 0.22 -11.20
N THR A 76 5.15 0.13 -11.70
CA THR A 76 6.24 -0.62 -11.04
C THR A 76 6.52 -0.08 -9.64
N LEU A 77 6.60 1.25 -9.50
CA LEU A 77 6.84 1.90 -8.22
C LEU A 77 5.67 1.73 -7.25
N PHE A 78 4.44 1.81 -7.75
CA PHE A 78 3.24 1.58 -6.95
C PHE A 78 3.22 0.15 -6.39
N ASP A 79 3.47 -0.86 -7.22
CA ASP A 79 3.51 -2.27 -6.78
C ASP A 79 4.61 -2.53 -5.75
N ALA A 80 5.79 -1.94 -5.95
CA ALA A 80 6.89 -2.04 -4.99
C ALA A 80 6.51 -1.44 -3.63
N ARG A 81 5.89 -0.25 -3.62
CA ARG A 81 5.41 0.42 -2.40
C ARG A 81 4.30 -0.38 -1.70
N MET A 82 3.38 -0.97 -2.47
CA MET A 82 2.33 -1.82 -1.87
C MET A 82 2.91 -3.07 -1.22
N LYS A 83 3.93 -3.69 -1.82
CA LYS A 83 4.65 -4.84 -1.23
C LYS A 83 5.44 -4.45 0.02
N ALA A 84 6.03 -3.25 0.05
CA ALA A 84 6.80 -2.73 1.18
C ALA A 84 5.97 -2.58 2.47
N ILE A 85 4.68 -2.27 2.34
CA ILE A 85 3.78 -2.09 3.48
C ILE A 85 2.87 -3.30 3.74
N ALA A 86 2.93 -4.33 2.90
CA ALA A 86 2.07 -5.50 3.00
C ALA A 86 2.22 -6.18 4.38
N ALA A 87 1.09 -6.40 5.04
CA ALA A 87 1.04 -7.22 6.24
C ALA A 87 1.06 -8.72 5.88
N LYS A 88 1.17 -9.56 6.91
CA LYS A 88 0.95 -11.00 6.74
C LYS A 88 -0.49 -11.19 6.23
N PRO A 89 -0.70 -11.84 5.07
CA PRO A 89 -2.05 -12.05 4.54
C PRO A 89 -2.91 -12.85 5.53
N THR A 90 -4.20 -12.52 5.59
CA THR A 90 -5.19 -13.33 6.32
C THR A 90 -5.25 -14.72 5.71
N THR A 91 -5.19 -15.76 6.54
CA THR A 91 -5.33 -17.14 6.06
C THR A 91 -6.75 -17.36 5.55
N VAL A 92 -6.86 -17.79 4.30
CA VAL A 92 -8.12 -18.16 3.65
C VAL A 92 -7.98 -19.59 3.14
N ASN A 93 -9.04 -20.39 3.25
CA ASN A 93 -9.02 -21.82 2.94
C ASN A 93 -8.71 -22.08 1.46
N VAL A 94 -9.37 -21.36 0.55
CA VAL A 94 -9.08 -21.44 -0.88
C VAL A 94 -8.75 -20.05 -1.44
N ILE A 95 -7.68 -19.99 -2.21
CA ILE A 95 -7.30 -18.84 -3.02
C ILE A 95 -6.98 -19.36 -4.42
N GLU A 96 -7.73 -18.92 -5.42
CA GLU A 96 -7.54 -19.36 -6.80
C GLU A 96 -7.58 -18.18 -7.78
N VAL A 97 -6.91 -18.35 -8.91
CA VAL A 97 -6.97 -17.40 -10.02
C VAL A 97 -7.98 -17.89 -11.03
N LEU A 98 -9.06 -17.14 -11.20
CA LEU A 98 -10.09 -17.39 -12.20
C LEU A 98 -9.75 -16.63 -13.48
N ARG A 99 -9.94 -17.30 -14.63
CA ARG A 99 -9.95 -16.66 -15.94
C ARG A 99 -11.40 -16.50 -16.39
N LEU A 100 -11.83 -15.26 -16.53
CA LEU A 100 -13.20 -14.93 -16.90
C LEU A 100 -13.25 -14.50 -18.37
N PRO A 101 -13.96 -15.23 -19.25
CA PRO A 101 -14.16 -14.83 -20.63
C PRO A 101 -15.20 -13.70 -20.72
N LEU A 102 -14.86 -12.63 -21.41
CA LEU A 102 -15.73 -11.51 -21.76
C LEU A 102 -15.77 -11.35 -23.28
N GLN A 103 -16.74 -10.57 -23.78
CA GLN A 103 -16.83 -10.26 -25.21
C GLN A 103 -15.57 -9.52 -25.72
N SER A 104 -14.94 -8.69 -24.88
CA SER A 104 -13.75 -7.91 -25.20
C SER A 104 -12.42 -8.63 -24.94
N GLY A 105 -12.45 -9.89 -24.49
CA GLY A 105 -11.24 -10.66 -24.14
C GLY A 105 -11.37 -11.41 -22.83
N SER A 106 -10.26 -11.85 -22.25
CA SER A 106 -10.24 -12.50 -20.94
C SER A 106 -9.73 -11.54 -19.88
N ILE A 107 -10.36 -11.56 -18.70
CA ILE A 107 -9.80 -10.93 -17.49
C ILE A 107 -9.45 -12.00 -16.45
N PHE A 108 -8.58 -11.64 -15.53
CA PHE A 108 -8.24 -12.47 -14.38
C PHE A 108 -8.87 -11.89 -13.13
N ALA A 109 -9.32 -12.78 -12.25
CA ALA A 109 -9.79 -12.44 -10.91
C ALA A 109 -9.13 -13.39 -9.91
N ARG A 110 -8.92 -12.92 -8.68
CA ARG A 110 -8.53 -13.80 -7.57
C ARG A 110 -9.75 -14.06 -6.70
N HIS A 111 -10.15 -15.32 -6.60
CA HIS A 111 -11.26 -15.76 -5.78
C HIS A 111 -10.72 -16.25 -4.44
N TYR A 112 -11.29 -15.71 -3.37
CA TYR A 112 -10.97 -16.06 -1.98
C TYR A 112 -12.22 -16.69 -1.36
N HIS A 113 -12.12 -17.95 -0.93
CA HIS A 113 -13.25 -18.67 -0.34
C HIS A 113 -12.89 -19.22 1.06
N PRO A 114 -13.53 -18.73 2.15
CA PRO A 114 -13.19 -19.16 3.51
C PRO A 114 -13.73 -20.56 3.85
N ALA A 115 -14.89 -20.96 3.30
CA ALA A 115 -15.52 -22.25 3.59
C ALA A 115 -16.10 -22.93 2.32
N PRO A 116 -15.28 -23.54 1.45
CA PRO A 116 -15.68 -24.00 0.10
C PRO A 116 -16.80 -25.04 0.05
N GLN A 117 -17.20 -25.62 1.19
CA GLN A 117 -18.33 -26.55 1.28
C GLN A 117 -19.68 -25.86 1.60
N GLN A 118 -19.70 -24.53 1.73
CA GLN A 118 -20.90 -23.76 2.06
C GLN A 118 -21.17 -22.72 0.97
N GLN A 119 -22.45 -22.46 0.69
CA GLN A 119 -22.86 -21.33 -0.13
C GLN A 119 -22.86 -20.06 0.73
N LEU A 120 -22.13 -19.04 0.29
CA LEU A 120 -21.96 -17.76 0.98
C LEU A 120 -22.27 -16.59 0.04
N PRO A 121 -22.70 -15.43 0.56
CA PRO A 121 -22.75 -14.20 -0.22
C PRO A 121 -21.39 -13.86 -0.82
N MET A 122 -21.37 -13.50 -2.11
CA MET A 122 -20.14 -13.12 -2.81
C MET A 122 -19.97 -11.61 -2.84
N VAL A 123 -18.78 -11.14 -2.47
CA VAL A 123 -18.36 -9.75 -2.65
C VAL A 123 -17.52 -9.63 -3.91
N ILE A 124 -17.92 -8.74 -4.82
CA ILE A 124 -17.12 -8.39 -5.99
C ILE A 124 -16.30 -7.15 -5.63
N PHE A 125 -14.98 -7.28 -5.70
CA PHE A 125 -14.05 -6.21 -5.34
C PHE A 125 -13.28 -5.71 -6.55
N TYR A 126 -13.29 -4.39 -6.76
CA TYR A 126 -12.47 -3.69 -7.73
C TYR A 126 -11.44 -2.84 -6.97
N HIS A 127 -10.16 -3.00 -7.30
CA HIS A 127 -9.10 -2.24 -6.64
C HIS A 127 -9.09 -0.76 -7.07
N GLY A 128 -8.56 0.10 -6.21
CA GLY A 128 -8.32 1.51 -6.53
C GLY A 128 -7.12 1.71 -7.48
N GLY A 129 -6.62 2.94 -7.60
CA GLY A 129 -5.51 3.27 -8.51
C GLY A 129 -5.95 3.97 -9.79
N SER A 130 -7.17 4.52 -9.80
CA SER A 130 -7.70 5.41 -10.84
C SER A 130 -7.62 4.85 -12.27
N PHE A 131 -7.76 3.52 -12.42
CA PHE A 131 -7.59 2.79 -13.69
C PHE A 131 -6.19 2.89 -14.33
N MET A 132 -5.22 3.48 -13.63
CA MET A 132 -3.87 3.75 -14.13
C MET A 132 -2.85 2.81 -13.50
N VAL A 133 -2.91 2.61 -12.18
CA VAL A 133 -1.95 1.81 -11.39
C VAL A 133 -2.66 0.76 -10.54
N ALA A 134 -1.87 0.04 -9.72
CA ALA A 134 -2.25 -1.18 -9.02
C ALA A 134 -2.47 -2.39 -9.96
N GLY A 135 -2.71 -3.54 -9.35
CA GLY A 135 -2.88 -4.81 -10.05
C GLY A 135 -3.18 -5.95 -9.07
N LEU A 136 -3.16 -7.17 -9.59
CA LEU A 136 -3.40 -8.42 -8.87
C LEU A 136 -2.12 -9.02 -8.28
#